data_AF-A0A418KK98-F1
#
_entry.id   AF-A0A418KK98-F1
#
_cell.length_a   1.000
_cell.length_b   1.000
_cell.length_c   1.000
_cell.angle_alpha   90.00
_cell.angle_beta   90.00
_cell.angle_gamma   90.00
#
_symmetry.space_group_name_H-M   'P 1'
#
loop_
_entity.id
_entity.type
_entity.pdbx_description
1 polymer ?
#
loop_
_entity_poly.entity_id
_entity_poly.type
_entity_poly.pdbx_seq_one_letter_code
_entity_poly.pdbx_strand_id
1 'polypeptide(L)'
;MTSIALSSAAPAGLKVDAVVVGVAPGDDGVVLLPGSESLDKALKGSLATVLKQLGATGKADEVTKLPSMGAAKAGLVVAVGTGPLAEAGTPARHESLRRAAGAA
;
A
#
# COMPACT_ATOMS: atom_id res chain seq x y z
N MET A 1 -14.42 -18.49 -8.97
CA MET A 1 -15.36 -17.35 -9.01
C MET A 1 -14.75 -16.24 -8.17
N THR A 2 -14.63 -15.03 -8.68
CA THR A 2 -14.01 -13.89 -7.97
C THR A 2 -15.13 -12.91 -7.60
N SER A 3 -15.26 -12.56 -6.31
CA SER A 3 -16.25 -11.59 -5.85
C SER A 3 -15.57 -10.26 -5.53
N ILE A 4 -16.21 -9.16 -5.94
CA ILE A 4 -15.77 -7.80 -5.60
C ILE A 4 -16.85 -7.17 -4.73
N ALA A 5 -16.47 -6.58 -3.61
CA ALA A 5 -17.34 -5.84 -2.72
C ALA A 5 -16.69 -4.50 -2.38
N LEU A 6 -17.50 -3.44 -2.35
CA LEU A 6 -17.08 -2.12 -1.90
C LEU A 6 -17.25 -2.01 -0.39
N SER A 7 -16.28 -1.40 0.27
CA SER A 7 -16.31 -1.16 1.71
C SER A 7 -15.68 0.18 2.03
N SER A 8 -16.26 0.91 2.97
CA SER A 8 -15.73 2.15 3.54
C SER A 8 -15.07 1.94 4.91
N ALA A 9 -14.99 0.69 5.37
CA ALA A 9 -14.36 0.38 6.65
C ALA A 9 -12.85 0.67 6.61
N ALA A 10 -12.30 1.08 7.76
CA ALA A 10 -10.87 1.31 7.88
C ALA A 10 -10.07 0.02 7.58
N PRO A 11 -9.07 0.06 6.69
CA PRO A 11 -8.27 -1.10 6.30
C PRO A 11 -7.72 -1.92 7.47
N ALA A 12 -7.22 -1.26 8.53
CA ALA A 12 -6.69 -1.94 9.71
C ALA A 12 -7.72 -2.81 10.46
N GLY A 13 -9.01 -2.49 10.34
CA GLY A 13 -10.11 -3.16 11.04
C GLY A 13 -10.79 -4.29 10.26
N LEU A 14 -10.41 -4.51 8.99
CA LEU A 14 -11.00 -5.51 8.11
C LEU A 14 -10.56 -6.93 8.46
N LYS A 15 -11.51 -7.86 8.48
CA LYS A 15 -11.25 -9.30 8.65
C LYS A 15 -10.98 -9.92 7.29
N VAL A 16 -9.76 -9.76 6.80
CA VAL A 16 -9.27 -10.26 5.50
C VAL A 16 -7.90 -10.90 5.69
N ASP A 17 -7.45 -11.70 4.74
CA ASP A 17 -6.14 -12.37 4.84
C ASP A 17 -4.99 -11.37 4.65
N ALA A 18 -5.16 -10.39 3.76
CA ALA A 18 -4.17 -9.37 3.46
C ALA A 18 -4.80 -8.00 3.19
N VAL A 19 -4.08 -6.94 3.52
CA VAL A 19 -4.40 -5.55 3.14
C VAL A 19 -3.33 -5.05 2.18
N VAL A 20 -3.75 -4.57 1.01
CA VAL A 20 -2.86 -4.00 -0.01
C VAL A 20 -2.86 -2.47 0.10
N VAL A 21 -1.68 -1.87 0.12
CA VAL A 21 -1.48 -0.41 0.14
C VAL A 21 -0.52 0.01 -0.97
N GLY A 22 -0.81 1.13 -1.62
CA GLY A 22 0.09 1.73 -2.59
C GLY A 22 1.21 2.52 -1.90
N VAL A 23 2.42 2.45 -2.45
CA VAL A 23 3.55 3.31 -2.09
C VAL A 23 4.16 3.95 -3.34
N ALA A 24 4.71 5.14 -3.19
CA ALA A 24 5.43 5.87 -4.24
C ALA A 24 6.89 6.10 -3.82
N PRO A 25 7.82 6.31 -4.76
CA PRO A 25 9.17 6.72 -4.45
C PRO A 25 9.18 8.10 -3.78
N GLY A 26 9.99 8.27 -2.75
CA GLY A 26 10.28 9.56 -2.12
C GLY A 26 11.78 9.78 -1.97
N ASP A 27 12.17 11.02 -1.65
CA ASP A 27 13.59 11.42 -1.57
C ASP A 27 14.39 10.63 -0.52
N ASP A 28 13.74 10.20 0.56
CA ASP A 28 14.37 9.43 1.64
C ASP A 28 13.62 8.13 1.99
N GLY A 29 13.13 7.44 0.96
CA GLY A 29 12.48 6.13 1.10
C GLY A 29 11.18 6.04 0.29
N VAL A 30 10.12 5.54 0.92
CA VAL A 30 8.80 5.43 0.31
C VAL A 30 7.83 6.45 0.89
N VAL A 31 6.95 6.98 0.05
CA VAL A 31 5.79 7.77 0.45
C VAL A 31 4.56 6.89 0.40
N LEU A 32 3.80 6.86 1.49
CA LEU A 32 2.55 6.11 1.54
C LEU A 32 1.48 6.86 0.73
N LEU A 33 0.75 6.15 -0.14
CA LEU A 33 -0.38 6.75 -0.86
C LEU A 33 -1.59 6.94 0.09
N PRO A 34 -2.51 7.85 -0.27
CA PRO A 34 -3.77 8.02 0.46
C PRO A 34 -4.52 6.69 0.64
N GLY A 35 -5.12 6.50 1.82
CA GLY A 35 -5.84 5.28 2.20
C GLY A 35 -5.04 4.33 3.12
N SER A 36 -3.74 4.57 3.32
CA SER A 36 -2.90 3.80 4.24
C SER A 36 -2.87 4.34 5.67
N GLU A 37 -3.55 5.46 5.97
CA GLU A 37 -3.38 6.23 7.21
C GLU A 37 -3.82 5.41 8.43
N SER A 38 -4.91 4.65 8.29
CA SER A 38 -5.39 3.78 9.36
C SER A 38 -4.38 2.68 9.73
N LEU A 39 -3.64 2.19 8.73
CA LEU A 39 -2.66 1.12 8.88
C LEU A 39 -1.36 1.66 9.46
N ASP A 40 -0.90 2.81 8.96
CA ASP A 40 0.26 3.49 9.49
C ASP A 40 0.04 3.91 10.95
N LYS A 41 -1.14 4.45 11.29
CA LYS A 41 -1.53 4.74 12.68
C LYS A 41 -1.51 3.49 13.56
N ALA A 42 -1.98 2.35 13.04
CA ALA A 42 -1.95 1.11 13.80
C ALA A 42 -0.52 0.59 14.03
N LEU A 43 0.39 0.89 13.11
CA LEU A 43 1.84 0.68 13.22
C LEU A 43 2.56 1.87 13.90
N LYS A 44 1.83 2.75 14.59
CA LYS A 44 2.38 3.92 15.31
C LYS A 44 3.21 4.87 14.43
N GLY A 45 2.85 5.01 13.15
CA GLY A 45 3.54 5.89 12.20
C GLY A 45 4.84 5.30 11.63
N SER A 46 5.10 4.01 11.84
CA SER A 46 6.37 3.37 11.45
C SER A 46 6.34 2.68 10.10
N LEU A 47 5.22 2.67 9.37
CA LEU A 47 5.08 1.84 8.17
C LEU A 47 6.09 2.24 7.08
N ALA A 48 6.27 3.53 6.82
CA ALA A 48 7.26 4.00 5.84
C ALA A 48 8.70 3.64 6.26
N THR A 49 9.01 3.75 7.56
CA THR A 49 10.33 3.40 8.10
C THR A 49 10.61 1.90 7.97
N VAL A 50 9.64 1.04 8.31
CA VAL A 50 9.76 -0.41 8.17
C VAL A 50 9.93 -0.81 6.71
N LEU A 51 9.14 -0.22 5.81
CA LEU A 51 9.28 -0.46 4.38
C LEU A 51 10.66 -0.06 3.86
N LYS A 52 11.17 1.09 4.28
CA LYS A 52 12.54 1.52 3.96
C LYS A 52 13.59 0.54 4.49
N GLN A 53 13.45 0.06 5.73
CA GLN A 53 14.36 -0.93 6.31
C GLN A 53 14.32 -2.28 5.60
N LEU A 54 13.16 -2.66 5.05
CA LEU A 54 13.00 -3.83 4.19
C LEU A 54 13.54 -3.62 2.77
N GLY A 55 14.05 -2.43 2.46
CA GLY A 55 14.61 -2.09 1.14
C GLY A 55 13.57 -1.71 0.10
N ALA A 56 12.33 -1.41 0.51
CA ALA A 56 11.30 -0.96 -0.43
C ALA A 56 11.67 0.41 -1.01
N THR A 57 11.58 0.53 -2.34
CA THR A 57 11.90 1.78 -3.05
C THR A 57 10.67 2.47 -3.65
N GLY A 58 9.54 1.76 -3.71
CA GLY A 58 8.30 2.27 -4.29
C GLY A 58 8.33 2.35 -5.82
N LYS A 59 9.31 1.68 -6.46
CA LYS A 59 9.38 1.60 -7.93
C LYS A 59 8.13 0.91 -8.48
N ALA A 60 7.78 1.23 -9.71
CA ALA A 60 6.65 0.59 -10.36
C ALA A 60 6.77 -0.94 -10.28
N ASP A 61 5.68 -1.60 -9.91
CA ASP A 61 5.54 -3.06 -9.83
C ASP A 61 6.38 -3.73 -8.72
N GLU A 62 6.95 -2.95 -7.81
CA GLU A 62 7.67 -3.48 -6.64
C GLU A 62 6.68 -3.93 -5.57
N VAL A 63 6.77 -5.19 -5.12
CA VAL A 63 5.87 -5.75 -4.10
C VAL A 63 6.65 -6.14 -2.85
N THR A 64 6.35 -5.48 -1.75
CA THR A 64 6.94 -5.78 -0.44
C THR A 64 5.88 -6.28 0.52
N LYS A 65 6.09 -7.48 1.06
CA LYS A 65 5.17 -8.12 2.00
C LYS A 65 5.75 -8.03 3.40
N LEU A 66 4.91 -7.64 4.36
CA LEU A 66 5.29 -7.64 5.77
C LEU A 66 4.17 -8.22 6.63
N PRO A 67 4.52 -8.92 7.73
CA PRO A 67 3.53 -9.34 8.71
C PRO A 67 2.91 -8.11 9.38
N SER A 68 1.60 -8.13 9.63
CA SER A 68 0.93 -7.01 10.32
C SER A 68 1.30 -6.90 11.80
N MET A 69 1.87 -7.97 12.38
CA MET A 69 2.29 -8.05 13.78
C MET A 69 1.18 -7.65 14.78
N GLY A 70 -0.08 -7.87 14.41
CA GLY A 70 -1.25 -7.51 15.22
C GLY A 70 -1.68 -6.04 15.13
N ALA A 71 -1.01 -5.20 14.33
CA ALA A 71 -1.43 -3.83 14.07
C ALA A 71 -2.72 -3.77 13.22
N ALA A 72 -2.89 -4.70 12.28
CA ALA A 72 -4.14 -4.89 11.55
C ALA A 72 -4.78 -6.23 11.92
N LYS A 73 -6.10 -6.34 11.78
CA LYS A 73 -6.78 -7.64 11.87
C LYS A 73 -6.36 -8.60 10.75
N ALA A 74 -5.95 -8.07 9.61
CA ALA A 74 -5.32 -8.86 8.56
C ALA A 74 -3.93 -9.31 9.00
N GLY A 75 -3.57 -10.56 8.74
CA GLY A 75 -2.25 -11.11 9.11
C GLY A 75 -1.10 -10.57 8.25
N LEU A 76 -1.41 -10.12 7.03
CA LEU A 76 -0.45 -9.66 6.04
C LEU A 76 -0.75 -8.24 5.57
N VAL A 77 0.30 -7.43 5.41
CA VAL A 77 0.26 -6.16 4.70
C VAL A 77 1.15 -6.27 3.46
N VAL A 78 0.61 -5.85 2.33
CA VAL A 78 1.30 -5.83 1.04
C VAL A 78 1.45 -4.39 0.59
N ALA A 79 2.68 -3.90 0.52
CA ALA A 79 2.99 -2.60 -0.06
C ALA A 79 3.35 -2.77 -1.53
N VAL A 80 2.71 -1.99 -2.40
CA VAL A 80 2.92 -2.05 -3.85
C VAL A 80 3.40 -0.72 -4.38
N GLY A 81 4.55 -0.74 -5.03
CA GLY A 81 5.17 0.41 -5.65
C GLY A 81 4.44 0.83 -6.92
N THR A 82 4.03 2.09 -6.92
CA THR A 82 3.32 2.74 -8.04
C THR A 82 4.28 3.45 -8.99
N GLY A 83 5.55 3.59 -8.60
CA GLY A 83 6.48 4.49 -9.27
C GLY A 83 6.11 5.97 -9.07
N PRO A 84 6.79 6.89 -9.77
CA PRO A 84 6.45 8.31 -9.75
C PRO A 84 5.02 8.50 -10.26
N LEU A 85 4.15 9.07 -9.43
CA LEU A 85 2.78 9.34 -9.82
C LEU A 85 2.69 10.66 -10.59
N ALA A 86 2.08 10.60 -11.77
CA ALA A 86 1.63 11.79 -12.48
C ALA A 86 0.54 12.53 -11.68
N GLU A 87 0.23 13.75 -12.14
CA GLU A 87 -0.80 14.59 -11.54
C GLU A 87 -2.15 13.86 -11.39
N ALA A 88 -2.87 14.21 -10.32
CA ALA A 88 -4.18 13.67 -10.02
C ALA A 88 -5.15 13.86 -11.20
N GLY A 89 -5.95 12.83 -11.50
CA GLY A 89 -6.95 12.87 -12.58
C GLY A 89 -6.40 12.67 -13.99
N THR A 90 -5.07 12.55 -14.18
CA THR A 90 -4.49 12.32 -15.50
C THR A 90 -4.62 10.85 -15.94
N PRO A 91 -4.72 10.58 -17.26
CA PRO A 91 -4.70 9.22 -17.79
C PRO A 91 -3.43 8.44 -17.41
N ALA A 92 -2.29 9.13 -17.35
CA ALA A 92 -1.01 8.55 -16.95
C ALA A 92 -1.06 8.02 -15.50
N ARG A 93 -1.59 8.81 -14.56
CA ARG A 93 -1.77 8.36 -13.18
C ARG A 93 -2.70 7.16 -13.08
N HIS A 94 -3.81 7.17 -13.82
CA HIS A 94 -4.74 6.03 -13.83
C HIS A 94 -4.10 4.76 -14.40
N GLU A 95 -3.22 4.88 -15.41
CA GLU A 95 -2.45 3.75 -15.92
C GLU A 95 -1.53 3.17 -14.84
N SER A 96 -0.76 4.02 -14.15
CA SER A 96 0.21 3.56 -13.14
C SER A 96 -0.49 2.86 -11.97
N LEU A 97 -1.65 3.36 -11.54
CA LEU A 97 -2.47 2.73 -10.51
C LEU A 97 -3.06 1.38 -10.96
N ARG A 98 -3.51 1.26 -12.23
CA ARG A 98 -3.99 -0.02 -12.77
C ARG A 98 -2.87 -1.06 -12.82
N ARG A 99 -1.66 -0.65 -13.19
CA ARG A 99 -0.51 -1.56 -13.25
C ARG A 99 -0.12 -2.04 -11.86
N ALA A 100 0.01 -1.12 -10.90
CA ALA A 100 0.26 -1.46 -9.51
C ALA A 100 -0.82 -2.40 -8.94
N ALA A 101 -2.10 -2.15 -9.25
CA ALA A 101 -3.19 -3.05 -8.83
C ALA A 101 -3.09 -4.45 -9.46
N GLY A 102 -2.50 -4.60 -10.65
CA GLY A 102 -2.26 -5.88 -11.29
C GLY A 102 -1.03 -6.63 -10.78
N ALA A 103 -0.06 -5.92 -10.18
CA ALA A 103 1.10 -6.52 -9.53
C ALA A 103 0.81 -7.08 -8.13
N ALA A 104 -0.23 -6.55 -7.48
CA ALA A 104 -0.71 -6.95 -6.16
C ALA A 104 -1.32 -8.36 -6.15
#